data_AF-A0A3D3NXY4-F1
#
_entry.id   AF-A0A3D3NXY4-F1
#
_cell.length_a   1.000
_cell.length_b   1.000
_cell.length_c   1.000
_cell.angle_alpha   90.00
_cell.angle_beta   90.00
_cell.angle_gamma   90.00
#
_symmetry.space_group_name_H-M   'P 1'
#
loop_
_entity.id
_entity.type
_entity.pdbx_description
1 polymer ?
#
loop_
_entity_poly.entity_id
_entity_poly.type
_entity_poly.pdbx_seq_one_letter_code
_entity_poly.pdbx_strand_id
1 'polypeptide(L)'
;MGRTRKQTRDLLLPGATGWERWTGAPGERCVKAAEFGQSAGVFARDSQDRALALPAAHLWVLPAWMEGESAHLKDMAALHLERLGVRVADMEHGLHVREIMAREGGILTRITALKETGAPLWDASRLPHEVLPHFACLPLPEDGIVLLRELGRLVILVTHGAEVIYASPLSARELDARALGEVNLICVQLGFQGVLGRVREIQLWLEDGNLDEVT
;
A
#
# COMPACT_ATOMS: atom_id res chain seq x y z
N MET A 1 -42.85 -4.54 -9.02
CA MET A 1 -42.03 -4.32 -7.81
C MET A 1 -40.57 -4.48 -8.19
N GLY A 2 -39.85 -3.38 -8.38
CA GLY A 2 -38.42 -3.43 -8.67
C GLY A 2 -37.67 -3.88 -7.42
N ARG A 3 -36.94 -4.99 -7.50
CA ARG A 3 -35.94 -5.32 -6.49
C ARG A 3 -34.87 -4.23 -6.57
N THR A 4 -34.86 -3.31 -5.62
CA THR A 4 -33.73 -2.41 -5.39
C THR A 4 -32.53 -3.31 -5.10
N ARG A 5 -31.69 -3.54 -6.11
CA ARG A 5 -30.46 -4.31 -5.94
C ARG A 5 -29.61 -3.52 -4.95
N LYS A 6 -29.41 -4.05 -3.74
CA LYS A 6 -28.46 -3.44 -2.79
C LYS A 6 -27.14 -3.28 -3.54
N GLN A 7 -26.66 -2.04 -3.64
CA GLN A 7 -25.36 -1.76 -4.22
C GLN A 7 -24.34 -2.57 -3.42
N THR A 8 -23.49 -3.33 -4.10
CA THR A 8 -22.43 -4.13 -3.47
C THR A 8 -21.11 -3.64 -4.01
N ARG A 9 -20.15 -3.39 -3.11
CA ARG A 9 -18.76 -3.11 -3.48
C ARG A 9 -18.07 -4.43 -3.79
N ASP A 10 -17.28 -4.41 -4.84
CA ASP A 10 -16.45 -5.51 -5.28
C ASP A 10 -15.00 -5.04 -5.31
N LEU A 11 -14.19 -5.64 -4.45
CA LEU A 11 -12.83 -5.24 -4.15
C LEU A 11 -11.88 -6.33 -4.61
N LEU A 12 -10.92 -5.99 -5.45
CA LEU A 12 -9.80 -6.87 -5.78
C LEU A 12 -8.61 -6.52 -4.89
N LEU A 13 -8.16 -7.49 -4.09
CA LEU A 13 -7.02 -7.38 -3.18
C LEU A 13 -5.84 -8.25 -3.68
N PRO A 14 -4.59 -7.77 -3.53
CA PRO A 14 -3.42 -8.61 -3.70
C PRO A 14 -3.22 -9.45 -2.42
N GLY A 15 -3.76 -10.67 -2.40
CA GLY A 15 -3.55 -11.62 -1.32
C GLY A 15 -2.15 -12.22 -1.29
N ALA A 16 -1.89 -13.12 -0.35
CA ALA A 16 -0.55 -13.63 -0.07
C ALA A 16 0.06 -14.40 -1.26
N THR A 17 -0.71 -15.26 -1.91
CA THR A 17 -0.28 -16.10 -3.03
C THR A 17 -0.82 -15.62 -4.38
N GLY A 18 -1.77 -14.68 -4.36
CA GLY A 18 -2.62 -14.44 -5.50
C GLY A 18 -3.67 -13.36 -5.32
N TRP A 19 -4.39 -13.05 -6.40
CA TRP A 19 -5.48 -12.09 -6.34
C TRP A 19 -6.69 -12.68 -5.63
N GLU A 20 -7.35 -11.85 -4.85
CA GLU A 20 -8.57 -12.20 -4.13
C GLU A 20 -9.68 -11.21 -4.46
N ARG A 21 -10.90 -11.73 -4.60
CA ARG A 21 -12.08 -10.89 -4.74
C ARG A 21 -12.85 -10.90 -3.43
N TRP A 22 -13.17 -9.72 -2.95
CA TRP A 22 -13.91 -9.47 -1.73
C TRP A 22 -15.16 -8.65 -2.03
N THR A 23 -16.28 -8.93 -1.36
CA THR A 23 -17.52 -8.19 -1.58
C THR A 23 -18.22 -7.85 -0.29
N GLY A 24 -18.89 -6.70 -0.25
CA GLY A 24 -19.65 -6.24 0.90
C GLY A 24 -20.71 -5.22 0.50
N ALA A 25 -21.73 -5.05 1.33
CA ALA A 25 -22.63 -3.91 1.19
C ALA A 25 -21.91 -2.62 1.66
N PRO A 26 -22.35 -1.43 1.20
CA PRO A 26 -21.84 -0.15 1.68
C PRO A 26 -21.85 -0.06 3.20
N GLY A 27 -20.71 0.27 3.80
CA GLY A 27 -20.55 0.38 5.25
C GLY A 27 -20.39 -0.96 5.99
N GLU A 28 -20.48 -2.10 5.30
CA GLU A 28 -20.24 -3.42 5.88
C GLU A 28 -18.82 -3.92 5.56
N ARG A 29 -18.29 -4.79 6.42
CA ARG A 29 -17.02 -5.46 6.17
C ARG A 29 -17.15 -6.38 4.95
N CYS A 30 -16.24 -6.24 4.00
CA CYS A 30 -16.20 -7.14 2.86
C CYS A 30 -15.81 -8.56 3.30
N VAL A 31 -16.37 -9.56 2.63
CA VAL A 31 -16.08 -10.99 2.80
C VAL A 31 -15.45 -11.56 1.53
N LYS A 32 -14.52 -12.51 1.68
CA LYS A 32 -13.84 -13.15 0.55
C LYS A 32 -14.85 -13.93 -0.29
N ALA A 33 -14.90 -13.64 -1.58
CA ALA A 33 -15.85 -14.18 -2.55
C ALA A 33 -15.18 -15.04 -3.63
N ALA A 34 -13.89 -14.86 -3.89
CA ALA A 34 -13.09 -15.72 -4.78
C ALA A 34 -11.59 -15.54 -4.54
N GLU A 35 -10.80 -16.52 -4.99
CA GLU A 35 -9.33 -16.49 -5.06
C GLU A 35 -8.89 -17.00 -6.44
N PHE A 36 -7.89 -16.35 -7.02
CA PHE A 36 -7.43 -16.61 -8.39
C PHE A 36 -6.00 -17.20 -8.43
N GLY A 37 -5.37 -17.42 -7.27
CA GLY A 37 -3.94 -17.69 -7.20
C GLY A 37 -3.15 -16.61 -7.95
N GLN A 38 -2.05 -16.98 -8.61
CA GLN A 38 -1.20 -16.03 -9.34
C GLN A 38 -1.86 -15.42 -10.59
N SER A 39 -3.04 -15.89 -11.00
CA SER A 39 -3.77 -15.32 -12.13
C SER A 39 -4.38 -13.98 -11.75
N ALA A 40 -4.43 -13.06 -12.71
CA ALA A 40 -4.93 -11.73 -12.43
C ALA A 40 -6.44 -11.73 -12.12
N GLY A 41 -6.81 -10.98 -11.09
CA GLY A 41 -8.17 -10.95 -10.56
C GLY A 41 -9.18 -10.36 -11.53
N VAL A 42 -10.45 -10.73 -11.35
CA VAL A 42 -11.55 -10.29 -12.21
C VAL A 42 -12.74 -9.86 -11.35
N PHE A 43 -13.25 -8.65 -11.61
CA PHE A 43 -14.45 -8.14 -10.95
C PHE A 43 -15.72 -8.93 -11.33
N ALA A 44 -16.67 -9.01 -10.42
CA ALA A 44 -18.02 -9.50 -10.67
C ALA A 44 -18.70 -8.69 -11.79
N ARG A 45 -19.36 -9.42 -12.71
CA ARG A 45 -20.00 -8.84 -13.90
C ARG A 45 -21.03 -7.75 -13.57
N ASP A 46 -21.79 -7.95 -12.51
CA ASP A 46 -22.92 -7.09 -12.14
C ASP A 46 -22.55 -6.02 -11.10
N SER A 47 -21.28 -5.92 -10.70
CA SER A 47 -20.87 -4.98 -9.65
C SER A 47 -20.97 -3.53 -10.12
N GLN A 48 -21.63 -2.72 -9.29
CA GLN A 48 -21.84 -1.29 -9.51
C GLN A 48 -20.73 -0.43 -8.86
N ASP A 49 -19.98 -0.98 -7.91
CA ASP A 49 -18.83 -0.32 -7.28
C ASP A 49 -17.64 -1.29 -7.30
N ARG A 50 -16.56 -0.88 -7.98
CA ARG A 50 -15.40 -1.72 -8.27
C ARG A 50 -14.16 -1.00 -7.79
N ALA A 51 -13.49 -1.57 -6.81
CA ALA A 51 -12.29 -1.01 -6.22
C ALA A 51 -11.10 -1.95 -6.43
N LEU A 52 -9.98 -1.42 -6.89
CA LEU A 52 -8.72 -2.14 -7.00
C LEU A 52 -7.79 -1.69 -5.89
N ALA A 53 -7.42 -2.61 -5.00
CA ALA A 53 -6.26 -2.41 -4.14
C ALA A 53 -4.99 -2.68 -4.96
N LEU A 54 -4.21 -1.63 -5.15
CA LEU A 54 -2.97 -1.67 -5.88
C LEU A 54 -1.84 -2.17 -4.96
N PRO A 55 -1.10 -3.24 -5.32
CA PRO A 55 0.01 -3.74 -4.52
C PRO A 55 1.15 -2.72 -4.46
N ALA A 56 1.93 -2.74 -3.37
CA ALA A 56 3.09 -1.90 -3.13
C ALA A 56 4.13 -2.00 -4.27
N ALA A 57 4.17 -3.13 -4.99
CA ALA A 57 5.03 -3.30 -6.16
C ALA A 57 4.77 -2.27 -7.29
N HIS A 58 3.56 -1.69 -7.37
CA HIS A 58 3.18 -0.70 -8.38
C HIS A 58 3.22 0.75 -7.85
N LEU A 59 3.63 0.94 -6.60
CA LEU A 59 3.66 2.24 -5.93
C LEU A 59 5.06 2.56 -5.41
N TRP A 60 5.42 3.83 -5.47
CA TRP A 60 6.39 4.43 -4.57
C TRP A 60 5.63 5.01 -3.38
N VAL A 61 5.97 4.58 -2.17
CA VAL A 61 5.38 5.09 -0.94
C VAL A 61 6.51 5.56 -0.05
N LEU A 62 6.76 6.86 -0.08
CA LEU A 62 7.96 7.46 0.48
C LEU A 62 7.60 8.55 1.48
N PRO A 63 8.20 8.53 2.68
CA PRO A 63 8.08 9.62 3.63
C PRO A 63 9.09 10.72 3.34
N ALA A 64 8.70 11.98 3.56
CA ALA A 64 9.61 13.11 3.56
C ALA A 64 9.15 14.17 4.56
N TRP A 65 10.11 14.81 5.23
CA TRP A 65 9.87 16.10 5.86
C TRP A 65 9.92 17.18 4.77
N MET A 66 8.86 17.98 4.69
CA MET A 66 8.75 19.10 3.76
C MET A 66 8.67 20.40 4.55
N GLU A 67 9.47 21.39 4.15
CA GLU A 67 9.38 22.75 4.67
C GLU A 67 8.32 23.54 3.89
N GLY A 68 7.56 24.39 4.58
CA GLY A 68 6.55 25.25 3.97
C GLY A 68 5.12 24.91 4.35
N GLU A 69 4.18 25.38 3.53
CA GLU A 69 2.74 25.28 3.78
C GLU A 69 2.10 24.05 3.11
N SER A 70 1.04 23.50 3.71
CA SER A 70 0.35 22.31 3.21
C SER A 70 -0.14 22.44 1.76
N ALA A 71 -0.43 23.67 1.31
CA ALA A 71 -0.86 23.96 -0.07
C ALA A 71 0.19 23.64 -1.14
N HIS A 72 1.47 23.61 -0.79
CA HIS A 72 2.58 23.40 -1.72
C HIS A 72 3.21 22.00 -1.64
N LEU A 73 2.67 21.11 -0.78
CA LEU A 73 3.26 19.78 -0.57
C LEU A 73 3.32 18.94 -1.84
N LYS A 74 2.37 19.11 -2.78
CA LYS A 74 2.38 18.37 -4.05
C LYS A 74 3.57 18.77 -4.93
N ASP A 75 3.87 20.06 -5.03
CA ASP A 75 5.01 20.57 -5.81
C ASP A 75 6.34 20.19 -5.15
N MET A 76 6.41 20.27 -3.82
CA MET A 76 7.59 19.85 -3.06
C MET A 76 7.83 18.34 -3.18
N ALA A 77 6.77 17.53 -3.17
CA ALA A 77 6.86 16.10 -3.43
C ALA A 77 7.40 15.81 -4.83
N ALA A 78 6.94 16.54 -5.86
CA ALA A 78 7.42 16.39 -7.23
C ALA A 78 8.94 16.60 -7.32
N LEU A 79 9.45 17.71 -6.76
CA LEU A 79 10.87 18.01 -6.72
C LEU A 79 11.66 16.96 -5.91
N HIS A 80 11.07 16.47 -4.81
CA HIS A 80 11.68 15.43 -4.01
C HIS A 80 11.83 14.12 -4.79
N LEU A 81 10.79 13.70 -5.52
CA LEU A 81 10.81 12.50 -6.37
C LEU A 81 11.81 12.64 -7.51
N GLU A 82 11.88 13.80 -8.16
CA GLU A 82 12.86 14.09 -9.22
C GLU A 82 14.29 13.91 -8.69
N ARG A 83 14.59 14.46 -7.50
CA ARG A 83 15.89 14.29 -6.84
C ARG A 83 16.23 12.83 -6.53
N LEU A 84 15.23 11.99 -6.26
CA LEU A 84 15.39 10.56 -6.05
C LEU A 84 15.46 9.76 -7.37
N GLY A 85 15.34 10.42 -8.53
CA GLY A 85 15.29 9.76 -9.83
C GLY A 85 13.98 9.00 -10.08
N VAL A 86 12.93 9.28 -9.31
CA VAL A 86 11.61 8.68 -9.47
C VAL A 86 10.83 9.42 -10.54
N ARG A 87 10.38 8.67 -11.56
CA ARG A 87 9.52 9.19 -12.62
C ARG A 87 8.06 8.86 -12.34
N VAL A 88 7.19 9.80 -12.66
CA VAL A 88 5.73 9.67 -12.59
C VAL A 88 5.18 10.17 -13.92
N ALA A 89 4.55 9.27 -14.69
CA ALA A 89 4.07 9.59 -16.02
C ALA A 89 2.95 10.64 -16.04
N ASP A 90 2.08 10.61 -15.03
CA ASP A 90 0.96 11.53 -14.84
C ASP A 90 1.03 12.11 -13.43
N MET A 91 1.44 13.37 -13.30
CA MET A 91 1.56 14.05 -12.01
C MET A 91 0.20 14.44 -11.42
N GLU A 92 -0.84 14.55 -12.24
CA GLU A 92 -2.17 14.93 -11.78
C GLU A 92 -2.81 13.77 -11.03
N HIS A 93 -2.84 12.59 -11.65
CA HIS A 93 -3.52 11.40 -11.13
C HIS A 93 -2.57 10.38 -10.49
N GLY A 94 -1.29 10.40 -10.86
CA GLY A 94 -0.29 9.43 -10.41
C GLY A 94 0.52 9.87 -9.21
N LEU A 95 0.34 11.10 -8.71
CA LEU A 95 1.00 11.62 -7.51
C LEU A 95 -0.03 12.08 -6.46
N HIS A 96 0.01 11.43 -5.31
CA HIS A 96 -0.76 11.80 -4.14
C HIS A 96 0.15 12.12 -2.97
N VAL A 97 -0.25 13.12 -2.19
CA VAL A 97 0.50 13.61 -1.05
C VAL A 97 -0.44 13.72 0.14
N ARG A 98 -0.02 13.18 1.28
CA ARG A 98 -0.80 13.24 2.52
C ARG A 98 0.07 13.77 3.65
N GLU A 99 -0.41 14.82 4.29
CA GLU A 99 0.13 15.30 5.56
C GLU A 99 -0.13 14.28 6.65
N ILE A 100 0.92 13.91 7.38
CA ILE A 100 0.88 12.91 8.46
C ILE A 100 1.01 13.61 9.81
N MET A 101 1.95 14.54 9.93
CA MET A 101 2.21 15.29 11.15
C MET A 101 2.91 16.60 10.81
N ALA A 102 2.47 17.70 11.40
CA ALA A 102 3.20 18.97 11.40
C ALA A 102 4.01 19.13 12.69
N ARG A 103 5.21 19.70 12.58
CA ARG A 103 6.02 20.18 13.71
C ARG A 103 6.66 21.51 13.35
N GLU A 104 7.25 22.17 14.35
CA GLU A 104 8.03 23.38 14.11
C GLU A 104 9.17 23.08 13.12
N GLY A 105 9.15 23.76 11.97
CA GLY A 105 10.13 23.58 10.90
C GLY A 105 9.79 22.53 9.83
N GLY A 106 8.61 21.88 9.85
CA GLY A 106 8.19 21.08 8.69
C GLY A 106 7.00 20.16 8.89
N ILE A 107 6.56 19.57 7.77
CA ILE A 107 5.41 18.67 7.68
C ILE A 107 5.89 17.29 7.20
N LEU A 108 5.72 16.27 8.04
CA LEU A 108 5.94 14.88 7.66
C LEU A 108 4.83 14.49 6.70
N THR A 109 5.25 14.02 5.54
CA THR A 109 4.38 13.84 4.40
C THR A 109 4.60 12.45 3.80
N ARG A 110 3.52 11.71 3.55
CA ARG A 110 3.54 10.53 2.69
C ARG A 110 3.37 10.96 1.24
N ILE A 111 4.37 10.65 0.43
CA ILE A 111 4.30 10.71 -1.03
C ILE A 111 3.90 9.33 -1.54
N THR A 112 2.83 9.25 -2.32
CA THR A 112 2.38 8.03 -3.00
C THR A 112 2.38 8.29 -4.50
N ALA A 113 3.25 7.61 -5.24
CA ALA A 113 3.38 7.79 -6.68
C ALA A 113 3.23 6.47 -7.45
N LEU A 114 2.56 6.50 -8.59
CA LEU A 114 2.43 5.35 -9.48
C LEU A 114 3.76 5.04 -10.19
N LYS A 115 4.15 3.77 -10.21
CA LYS A 115 5.27 3.28 -11.02
C LYS A 115 4.83 3.06 -12.46
N GLU A 116 5.70 3.36 -13.42
CA GLU A 116 5.53 2.99 -14.83
C GLU A 116 5.72 1.46 -15.01
N THR A 117 4.70 0.70 -14.62
CA THR A 117 4.67 -0.77 -14.68
C THR A 117 3.42 -1.22 -15.41
N GLY A 118 3.42 -2.46 -15.90
CA GLY A 118 2.25 -3.04 -16.58
C GLY A 118 1.01 -3.05 -15.68
N ALA A 119 -0.17 -2.97 -16.28
CA ALA A 119 -1.43 -3.02 -15.54
C ALA A 119 -1.54 -4.35 -14.76
N PRO A 120 -1.95 -4.32 -13.47
CA PRO A 120 -2.16 -5.54 -12.70
C PRO A 120 -3.40 -6.33 -13.14
N LEU A 121 -4.28 -5.71 -13.94
CA LEU A 121 -5.51 -6.31 -14.47
C LEU A 121 -5.36 -6.57 -15.97
N TRP A 122 -5.78 -7.77 -16.37
CA TRP A 122 -5.82 -8.21 -17.77
C TRP A 122 -7.18 -7.96 -18.43
N ASP A 123 -8.24 -7.88 -17.63
CA ASP A 123 -9.59 -7.69 -18.13
C ASP A 123 -10.00 -6.21 -18.18
N ALA A 124 -9.72 -5.58 -19.32
CA ALA A 124 -10.11 -4.20 -19.58
C ALA A 124 -11.63 -4.02 -19.77
N SER A 125 -12.44 -5.09 -19.86
CA SER A 125 -13.89 -4.97 -19.99
C SER A 125 -14.56 -4.52 -18.68
N ARG A 126 -13.87 -4.64 -17.55
CA ARG A 126 -14.37 -4.31 -16.21
C ARG A 126 -13.34 -3.51 -15.43
N LEU A 127 -13.13 -2.26 -15.84
CA LEU A 127 -12.19 -1.37 -15.14
C LEU A 127 -12.69 -1.00 -13.73
N PRO A 128 -11.78 -0.80 -12.77
CA PRO A 128 -12.13 -0.26 -11.47
C PRO A 128 -12.71 1.15 -11.60
N HIS A 129 -13.63 1.50 -10.71
CA HIS A 129 -14.07 2.89 -10.50
C HIS A 129 -13.13 3.62 -9.54
N GLU A 130 -12.48 2.88 -8.64
CA GLU A 130 -11.55 3.40 -7.65
C GLU A 130 -10.28 2.55 -7.60
N VAL A 131 -9.13 3.20 -7.53
CA VAL A 131 -7.84 2.55 -7.29
C VAL A 131 -7.27 3.13 -6.00
N LEU A 132 -6.94 2.26 -5.06
CA LEU A 132 -6.39 2.64 -3.76
C LEU A 132 -5.18 1.77 -3.44
N PRO A 133 -4.22 2.22 -2.63
CA PRO A 133 -3.14 1.35 -2.16
C PRO A 133 -3.68 0.20 -1.32
N HIS A 134 -3.10 -1.00 -1.43
CA HIS A 134 -3.53 -2.16 -0.65
C HIS A 134 -3.54 -1.91 0.85
N PHE A 135 -2.52 -1.22 1.37
CA PHE A 135 -2.44 -0.91 2.79
C PHE A 135 -3.62 -0.06 3.32
N ALA A 136 -4.34 0.66 2.46
CA ALA A 136 -5.53 1.42 2.85
C ALA A 136 -6.75 0.52 3.12
N CYS A 137 -6.68 -0.76 2.74
CA CYS A 137 -7.70 -1.77 3.01
C CYS A 137 -7.45 -2.55 4.32
N LEU A 138 -6.35 -2.26 5.02
CA LEU A 138 -5.85 -3.08 6.12
C LEU A 138 -6.03 -2.39 7.49
N PRO A 139 -6.35 -3.13 8.55
CA PRO A 139 -6.43 -2.60 9.92
C PRO A 139 -5.04 -2.53 10.56
N LEU A 140 -4.21 -1.60 10.09
CA LEU A 140 -2.79 -1.53 10.48
C LEU A 140 -2.59 -1.03 11.92
N PRO A 141 -1.55 -1.52 12.63
CA PRO A 141 -1.20 -1.03 13.95
C PRO A 141 -0.68 0.40 13.91
N GLU A 142 -0.84 1.12 15.02
CA GLU A 142 -0.25 2.43 15.19
C GLU A 142 1.25 2.32 15.49
N ASP A 143 2.07 3.20 14.90
CA ASP A 143 3.51 3.30 15.20
C ASP A 143 4.24 1.94 15.06
N GLY A 144 3.94 1.19 14.00
CA GLY A 144 4.36 -0.20 13.82
C GLY A 144 5.04 -0.49 12.50
N ILE A 145 5.68 -1.65 12.44
CA ILE A 145 6.18 -2.25 11.20
C ILE A 145 5.34 -3.50 10.93
N VAL A 146 4.81 -3.65 9.72
CA VAL A 146 4.07 -4.84 9.31
C VAL A 146 4.81 -5.50 8.14
N LEU A 147 5.06 -6.80 8.27
CA LEU A 147 5.51 -7.65 7.17
C LEU A 147 4.35 -8.53 6.71
N LEU A 148 4.01 -8.43 5.43
CA LEU A 148 2.91 -9.19 4.83
C LEU A 148 3.30 -9.69 3.43
N ARG A 149 2.44 -10.51 2.81
CA ARG A 149 2.62 -10.95 1.43
C ARG A 149 1.63 -10.31 0.48
N GLU A 150 2.14 -9.87 -0.68
CA GLU A 150 1.35 -9.48 -1.84
C GLU A 150 1.82 -10.28 -3.06
N LEU A 151 0.94 -11.11 -3.63
CA LEU A 151 1.20 -11.85 -4.87
C LEU A 151 2.54 -12.62 -4.83
N GLY A 152 2.82 -13.28 -3.70
CA GLY A 152 4.02 -14.07 -3.45
C GLY A 152 5.27 -13.26 -3.07
N ARG A 153 5.18 -11.94 -2.90
CA ARG A 153 6.29 -11.09 -2.48
C ARG A 153 6.13 -10.65 -1.04
N LEU A 154 7.21 -10.63 -0.28
CA LEU A 154 7.24 -10.04 1.05
C LEU A 154 7.20 -8.50 0.89
N VAL A 155 6.40 -7.83 1.70
CA VAL A 155 6.19 -6.38 1.68
C VAL A 155 6.34 -5.86 3.09
N ILE A 156 7.10 -4.77 3.25
CA ILE A 156 7.17 -4.01 4.48
C ILE A 156 6.23 -2.80 4.39
N LEU A 157 5.47 -2.58 5.46
CA LEU A 157 4.74 -1.35 5.74
C LEU A 157 5.28 -0.74 7.03
N VAL A 158 5.45 0.58 7.06
CA VAL A 158 5.81 1.32 8.27
C VAL A 158 4.75 2.37 8.52
N THR A 159 4.22 2.42 9.74
CA THR A 159 3.21 3.39 10.15
C THR A 159 3.76 4.43 11.13
N HIS A 160 3.13 5.60 11.12
CA HIS A 160 3.28 6.66 12.10
C HIS A 160 1.89 7.10 12.55
N GLY A 161 1.57 6.92 13.83
CA GLY A 161 0.18 6.79 14.24
C GLY A 161 -0.51 5.72 13.39
N ALA A 162 -1.77 5.95 13.01
CA ALA A 162 -2.54 5.03 12.17
C ALA A 162 -2.21 5.14 10.66
N GLU A 163 -1.32 6.04 10.24
CA GLU A 163 -1.02 6.28 8.84
C GLU A 163 0.20 5.51 8.37
N VAL A 164 0.11 4.88 7.19
CA VAL A 164 1.30 4.38 6.49
C VAL A 164 2.14 5.57 6.05
N ILE A 165 3.44 5.50 6.30
CA ILE A 165 4.44 6.47 5.84
C ILE A 165 5.40 5.88 4.81
N TYR A 166 5.62 4.56 4.85
CA TYR A 166 6.48 3.84 3.91
C TYR A 166 5.88 2.48 3.58
N ALA A 167 5.97 2.08 2.31
CA ALA A 167 5.62 0.74 1.86
C ALA A 167 6.51 0.33 0.68
N SER A 168 7.07 -0.88 0.73
CA SER A 168 7.85 -1.42 -0.37
C SER A 168 7.82 -2.94 -0.38
N PRO A 169 7.77 -3.58 -1.57
CA PRO A 169 8.20 -4.97 -1.65
C PRO A 169 9.67 -5.08 -1.21
N LEU A 170 9.98 -6.18 -0.53
CA LEU A 170 11.34 -6.59 -0.25
C LEU A 170 11.90 -7.36 -1.45
N SER A 171 13.21 -7.34 -1.57
CA SER A 171 13.97 -8.15 -2.53
C SER A 171 13.93 -9.62 -2.14
N ALA A 172 13.96 -9.91 -0.84
CA ALA A 172 13.75 -11.23 -0.30
C ALA A 172 12.28 -11.69 -0.48
N ARG A 173 12.09 -12.97 -0.77
CA ARG A 173 10.75 -13.59 -0.94
C ARG A 173 10.30 -14.37 0.28
N GLU A 174 11.22 -14.75 1.15
CA GLU A 174 10.99 -15.51 2.37
C GLU A 174 11.45 -14.67 3.55
N LEU A 175 10.87 -14.90 4.73
CA LEU A 175 11.27 -14.22 5.95
C LEU A 175 12.52 -14.94 6.50
N ASP A 176 13.68 -14.61 5.93
CA ASP A 176 14.98 -15.16 6.31
C ASP A 176 15.93 -14.04 6.78
N ALA A 177 17.18 -14.39 7.07
CA ALA A 177 18.21 -13.43 7.46
C ALA A 177 18.44 -12.30 6.42
N ARG A 178 18.16 -12.54 5.13
CA ARG A 178 18.29 -11.52 4.08
C ARG A 178 17.14 -10.53 4.16
N ALA A 179 15.91 -11.01 4.35
CA ALA A 179 14.75 -10.15 4.59
C ALA A 179 14.96 -9.29 5.84
N LEU A 180 15.45 -9.87 6.94
CA LEU A 180 15.74 -9.12 8.16
C LEU A 180 16.84 -8.06 7.94
N GLY A 181 17.88 -8.39 7.18
CA GLY A 181 18.91 -7.43 6.78
C GLY A 181 18.33 -6.25 5.97
N GLU A 182 17.45 -6.54 5.02
CA GLU A 182 16.76 -5.52 4.22
C GLU A 182 15.84 -4.63 5.06
N VAL A 183 15.04 -5.22 5.96
CA VAL A 183 14.19 -4.50 6.92
C VAL A 183 15.03 -3.58 7.81
N ASN A 184 16.15 -4.07 8.32
CA ASN A 184 17.06 -3.27 9.15
C ASN A 184 17.65 -2.08 8.36
N LEU A 185 18.09 -2.30 7.12
CA LEU A 185 18.60 -1.22 6.27
C LEU A 185 17.53 -0.15 6.00
N ILE A 186 16.29 -0.56 5.74
CA ILE A 186 15.16 0.36 5.59
C ILE A 186 14.95 1.16 6.88
N CYS A 187 14.94 0.49 8.04
CA CYS A 187 14.79 1.17 9.33
C CYS A 187 15.91 2.19 9.59
N VAL A 188 17.16 1.82 9.32
CA VAL A 188 18.31 2.72 9.46
C VAL A 188 18.17 3.92 8.52
N GLN A 189 17.77 3.71 7.27
CA GLN A 189 17.53 4.78 6.30
C GLN A 189 16.42 5.74 6.78
N LEU A 190 15.27 5.21 7.17
CA LEU A 190 14.15 6.02 7.65
C LEU A 190 14.48 6.73 8.97
N GLY A 191 15.27 6.10 9.84
CA GLY A 191 15.80 6.70 11.06
C GLY A 191 16.74 7.87 10.77
N PHE A 192 17.66 7.71 9.82
CA PHE A 192 18.57 8.79 9.41
C PHE A 192 17.83 9.99 8.80
N GLN A 193 16.75 9.73 8.07
CA GLN A 193 15.85 10.78 7.54
C GLN A 193 15.00 11.44 8.64
N GLY A 194 15.00 10.90 9.86
CA GLY A 194 14.19 11.38 10.98
C GLY A 194 12.69 11.19 10.77
N VAL A 195 12.29 10.26 9.89
CA VAL A 195 10.88 9.94 9.56
C VAL A 195 10.42 8.66 10.24
N LEU A 196 11.35 7.77 10.60
CA LEU A 196 11.04 6.63 11.47
C LEU A 196 10.78 7.17 12.88
N GLY A 197 9.50 7.20 13.27
CA GLY A 197 9.10 7.54 14.62
C GLY A 197 9.47 6.44 15.63
N ARG A 198 8.83 6.47 16.80
CA ARG A 198 8.92 5.37 17.75
C ARG A 198 8.23 4.14 17.15
N VAL A 199 8.94 3.03 17.00
CA VAL A 199 8.33 1.73 16.66
C VAL A 199 7.89 1.04 17.96
N ARG A 200 6.59 0.74 18.07
CA ARG A 200 6.01 0.04 19.24
C ARG A 200 6.00 -1.47 19.06
N GLU A 201 5.78 -1.93 17.84
CA GLU A 201 5.67 -3.35 17.52
C GLU A 201 6.08 -3.65 16.08
N ILE A 202 6.43 -4.91 15.84
CA ILE A 202 6.59 -5.49 14.51
C ILE A 202 5.59 -6.64 14.41
N GLN A 203 4.65 -6.55 13.47
CA GLN A 203 3.65 -7.59 13.24
C GLN A 203 3.97 -8.38 11.96
N LEU A 204 3.89 -9.70 12.06
CA LEU A 204 4.06 -10.62 10.94
C LEU A 204 2.69 -11.13 10.53
N TRP A 205 2.21 -10.69 9.36
CA TRP A 205 0.95 -11.14 8.77
C TRP A 205 1.27 -12.08 7.60
N LEU A 206 1.90 -13.19 7.95
CA LEU A 206 2.32 -14.23 7.03
C LEU A 206 1.51 -15.49 7.37
N GLU A 207 0.80 -16.07 6.41
CA GLU A 207 0.05 -17.32 6.64
C GLU A 207 0.96 -18.52 6.96
N ASP A 208 2.23 -18.47 6.55
CA ASP A 208 3.23 -19.55 6.68
C ASP A 208 4.49 -19.15 7.47
N GLY A 209 4.42 -18.15 8.35
CA GLY A 209 5.60 -17.69 9.09
C GLY A 209 6.15 -18.77 10.04
N ASN A 210 7.19 -19.50 9.63
CA ASN A 210 7.94 -20.37 10.53
C ASN A 210 8.74 -19.50 11.51
N LEU A 211 8.14 -19.20 12.66
CA LEU A 211 8.70 -18.35 13.72
C LEU A 211 9.91 -19.01 14.42
N ASP A 212 10.22 -20.27 14.11
CA ASP A 212 11.32 -21.02 14.71
C ASP A 212 12.73 -20.61 14.18
N GLU A 213 12.81 -19.73 13.18
CA GLU A 213 14.09 -19.25 12.61
C GLU A 213 14.48 -17.83 13.06
N VAL A 214 13.70 -17.18 13.92
CA VAL A 214 14.04 -15.88 14.52
C VAL A 214 14.35 -16.07 16.01
N THR A 215 15.42 -16.79 16.29
CA THR A 215 16.10 -16.83 17.60
C THR A 215 17.58 -16.55 17.46
#